data_AF-A0A8H6A671-F1
#
_entry.id   AF-A0A8H6A671-F1
#
_cell.length_a   1.000
_cell.length_b   1.000
_cell.length_c   1.000
_cell.angle_alpha   90.00
_cell.angle_beta   90.00
_cell.angle_gamma   90.00
#
_symmetry.space_group_name_H-M   'P 1'
#
loop_
_entity.id
_entity.type
_entity.pdbx_description
1 polymer ?
#
loop_
_entity_poly.entity_id
_entity_poly.type
_entity_poly.pdbx_seq_one_letter_code
_entity_poly.pdbx_strand_id
1 'polypeptide(L)' 'MLIIGLTGSIATGKSTVSTFLSSPPYSIPIVDTDLLARLVVEPGTPGYKAI' A
#
# COMPACT_ATOMS: atom_id res chain seq x y z
N MET A 1 17.99 4.14 2.06
CA MET A 1 16.68 4.59 1.53
C MET A 1 15.81 4.96 2.71
N LEU A 2 15.14 6.11 2.69
CA LEU A 2 14.22 6.51 3.77
C LEU A 2 12.89 5.77 3.59
N ILE A 3 12.35 5.18 4.66
CA ILE A 3 11.05 4.50 4.66
C ILE A 3 10.13 5.23 5.64
N ILE A 4 8.92 5.56 5.18
CA ILE A 4 7.92 6.29 5.97
C ILE A 4 6.64 5.45 5.98
N GLY A 5 6.16 5.10 7.18
CA GLY A 5 4.88 4.41 7.34
C GLY A 5 3.72 5.40 7.37
N LEU A 6 2.78 5.26 6.43
CA LEU A 6 1.53 6.02 6.40
C LEU A 6 0.40 5.18 7.00
N THR A 7 -0.10 5.57 8.18
CA THR A 7 -1.15 4.83 8.93
C THR A 7 -2.34 5.73 9.31
N GLY A 8 -3.40 5.12 9.84
CA GLY A 8 -4.54 5.78 10.47
C GLY A 8 -5.78 4.87 10.46
N SER A 9 -6.89 5.34 11.05
CA SER A 9 -8.15 4.58 11.06
C SER A 9 -8.87 4.56 9.71
N ILE A 10 -9.99 3.84 9.63
CA ILE A 10 -10.89 3.87 8.48
C ILE A 10 -11.40 5.30 8.24
N ALA A 11 -11.57 5.67 6.96
CA ALA A 11 -12.09 6.97 6.52
C ALA A 11 -11.28 8.22 6.96
N THR A 12 -10.03 8.07 7.42
CA THR A 12 -9.18 9.21 7.82
C THR A 12 -8.38 9.84 6.66
N GLY A 13 -8.69 9.51 5.40
CA GLY A 13 -8.04 10.11 4.23
C GLY A 13 -6.65 9.55 3.88
N LYS A 14 -6.30 8.34 4.34
CA LYS A 14 -5.01 7.68 4.01
C LYS A 14 -4.73 7.63 2.51
N SER A 15 -5.71 7.16 1.74
CA SER A 15 -5.59 7.05 0.27
C SER A 15 -5.45 8.43 -0.40
N THR A 16 -6.04 9.48 0.20
CA THR A 16 -5.87 10.86 -0.27
C THR A 16 -4.44 11.33 -0.05
N VAL A 17 -3.88 11.08 1.14
CA VAL A 17 -2.50 11.45 1.47
C VAL A 17 -1.49 10.68 0.61
N SER A 18 -1.67 9.38 0.42
CA SER A 18 -0.78 8.58 -0.44
C SER A 18 -0.78 9.09 -1.89
N THR A 19 -1.96 9.41 -2.43
CA THR A 19 -2.10 9.98 -3.78
C THR A 19 -1.44 11.35 -3.91
N PHE A 20 -1.58 12.20 -2.88
CA PHE A 20 -0.92 13.50 -2.84
C PHE A 20 0.61 13.36 -2.86
N LEU A 21 1.16 12.43 -2.07
CA LEU A 21 2.60 12.18 -2.00
C LEU A 21 3.16 11.55 -3.29
N SER A 22 2.37 10.73 -4.00
CA SER A 22 2.78 10.18 -5.29
C SER A 22 2.69 11.17 -6.45
N SER A 23 1.96 12.27 -6.27
CA SER A 23 1.73 13.27 -7.31
C SER A 23 2.85 14.31 -7.36
N PRO A 24 3.01 15.03 -8.49
CA PRO A 24 3.91 16.17 -8.57
C PRO A 24 3.55 17.23 -7.51
N PRO A 25 4.55 17.88 -6.88
CA PRO A 25 5.99 17.83 -7.17
C PRO A 25 6.77 16.72 -6.45
N TYR A 26 6.13 15.95 -5.58
CA TYR A 26 6.83 15.02 -4.68
C TYR A 26 7.21 13.70 -5.36
N SER A 27 6.31 13.15 -6.17
CA SER A 27 6.54 11.92 -6.95
C SER A 27 7.13 10.77 -6.12
N ILE A 28 6.68 10.63 -4.87
CA ILE A 28 7.19 9.63 -3.94
C ILE A 28 6.61 8.25 -4.31
N PRO A 29 7.44 7.21 -4.45
CA PRO A 29 6.96 5.86 -4.67
C PRO A 29 6.11 5.38 -3.49
N ILE A 30 4.92 4.85 -3.78
CA ILE A 30 3.98 4.32 -2.78
C ILE A 30 4.02 2.80 -2.81
N VAL A 31 4.13 2.20 -1.62
CA VAL A 31 3.95 0.77 -1.40
C VAL A 31 2.62 0.59 -0.68
N ASP A 32 1.60 0.11 -1.40
CA ASP A 32 0.27 -0.13 -0.84
C ASP A 32 0.18 -1.53 -0.23
N THR A 33 0.07 -1.59 1.09
CA THR A 33 0.02 -2.85 1.85
C THR A 33 -1.30 -3.59 1.68
N ASP A 34 -2.41 -2.89 1.47
CA ASP A 34 -3.72 -3.52 1.31
C ASP A 34 -3.80 -4.22 -0.05
N LEU A 35 -3.22 -3.61 -1.09
CA LEU A 35 -3.07 -4.24 -2.40
C LEU A 35 -2.16 -5.48 -2.31
N LEU A 36 -0.99 -5.34 -1.69
CA LEU A 36 -0.04 -6.44 -1.56
C LEU A 36 -0.63 -7.61 -0.79
N ALA A 37 -1.39 -7.36 0.28
CA ALA A 37 -2.05 -8.40 1.06
C ALA A 37 -3.02 -9.25 0.21
N ARG A 38 -3.64 -8.66 -0.81
CA ARG A 38 -4.49 -9.39 -1.77
C ARG A 38 -3.66 -10.16 -2.80
N LEU A 39 -2.63 -9.52 -3.36
CA LEU A 39 -1.78 -10.12 -4.38
C LEU A 39 -1.04 -11.36 -3.87
N VAL A 40 -0.54 -11.33 -2.63
CA VAL A 40 0.22 -12.47 -2.05
C VAL A 40 -0.64 -13.70 -1.80
N VAL A 41 -1.97 -13.59 -1.87
CA VAL A 41 -2.92 -14.69 -1.70
C VAL A 41 -3.71 -15.00 -2.96
N GLU A 42 -3.27 -14.51 -4.13
CA GLU A 42 -3.90 -14.89 -5.39
C GLU A 42 -3.70 -16.39 -5.68
N PRO A 43 -4.65 -17.05 -6.37
CA PRO A 43 -4.51 -18.46 -6.72
C PRO A 43 -3.17 -18.77 -7.40
N GLY A 44 -2.48 -19.79 -6.91
CA GLY A 44 -1.16 -20.19 -7.42
C GLY A 44 0.03 -19.58 -6.69
N THR A 45 -0.18 -18.59 -5.83
CA THR A 45 0.88 -18.03 -4.97
C THR A 45 1.20 -18.94 -3.78
N PRO A 46 2.42 -18.84 -3.20
CA PRO A 46 2.74 -19.51 -1.94
C PRO A 46 1.80 -19.10 -0.80
N GLY A 47 1.39 -17.83 -0.74
CA GLY A 47 0.49 -17.34 0.31
C GLY A 47 -0.89 -17.99 0.21
N TYR A 48 -1.45 -18.17 -0.99
CA TYR A 48 -2.70 -18.91 -1.16
C TYR A 48 -2.63 -20.37 -0.67
N LYS A 49 -1.47 -21.03 -0.80
CA LYS A 49 -1.26 -22.41 -0.33
C LYS A 49 -1.11 -22.53 1.20
N ALA A 50 -0.84 -21.41 1.88
CA ALA A 50 -0.60 -21.37 3.31
C ALA A 50 -1.87 -21.04 4.12
N ILE A 51 -2.99 -20.80 3.44
CA ILE A 51 -4.33 -20.58 3.99
C ILE A 51 -5.09 -21.91 3.92
#